data_AF-A0A1A9ZWM7-F1
#
_entry.id   AF-A0A1A9ZWM7-F1
#
_cell.length_a   1.000
_cell.length_b   1.000
_cell.length_c   1.000
_cell.angle_alpha   90.00
_cell.angle_beta   90.00
_cell.angle_gamma   90.00
#
_symmetry.space_group_name_H-M   'P 1'
#
loop_
_entity.id
_entity.type
_entity.pdbx_description
1 polymer ?
#
loop_
_entity_poly.entity_id
_entity_poly.type
_entity_poly.pdbx_seq_one_letter_code
_entity_poly.pdbx_strand_id
1 'polypeptide(L)'
;MDGQNYDAYNHRDDGSDKLSYSTALWHLMKFIWSTGMLIVPYAFQNIGWLMALGILVIMIGLTTVGLHVMFNSMYALCCRHRVPYLNIHAALQQSINEGPLRLRSFSKYSRAILDFILVIYYFGLSATYVMFIAEVIKQFVDYYYYEIDLWIYIYLMAGLLLIVQLLQAFKSMVLWIMIPIAFSHLGSYNK
;
A
#
# COMPACT_ATOMS: atom_id res chain seq x y z
N MET A 1 13.28 34.34 -0.34
CA MET A 1 12.22 35.35 -0.54
C MET A 1 11.81 35.16 -2.00
N ASP A 2 10.72 34.49 -2.39
CA ASP A 2 9.37 34.39 -1.82
C ASP A 2 8.71 33.02 -2.12
N GLY A 3 8.61 32.17 -1.09
CA GLY A 3 7.89 30.89 -1.15
C GLY A 3 6.77 30.76 -0.12
N GLN A 4 6.50 31.83 0.65
CA GLN A 4 5.53 31.82 1.76
C GLN A 4 4.08 32.07 1.33
N ASN A 5 3.76 32.07 0.03
CA ASN A 5 2.43 32.48 -0.44
C ASN A 5 1.88 31.58 -1.56
N TYR A 6 2.29 30.31 -1.63
CA TYR A 6 1.69 29.32 -2.51
C TYR A 6 1.06 28.20 -1.70
N ASP A 7 -0.25 28.28 -1.50
CA ASP A 7 -1.03 27.18 -0.96
C ASP A 7 -1.39 26.22 -2.09
N ALA A 8 -0.72 25.05 -2.11
CA ALA A 8 -1.03 23.97 -3.03
C ALA A 8 -2.48 23.48 -2.90
N TYR A 9 -3.11 23.69 -1.73
CA TYR A 9 -4.53 23.38 -1.50
C TYR A 9 -5.48 24.25 -2.32
N ASN A 10 -5.16 25.53 -2.53
CA ASN A 10 -6.01 26.48 -3.25
C ASN A 10 -5.91 26.36 -4.78
N HIS A 11 -4.93 25.61 -5.28
CA HIS A 11 -4.66 25.44 -6.71
C HIS A 11 -5.05 24.05 -7.25
N ARG A 12 -5.74 23.24 -6.44
CA ARG A 12 -6.32 21.97 -6.91
C ARG A 12 -7.52 22.29 -7.79
N ASP A 13 -7.47 21.88 -9.06
CA ASP A 13 -8.55 22.11 -10.02
C ASP A 13 -9.91 21.71 -9.44
N ASP A 14 -10.85 22.65 -9.46
CA ASP A 14 -12.20 22.55 -8.91
C ASP A 14 -13.15 21.69 -9.76
N GLY A 15 -12.61 20.68 -10.44
CA GLY A 15 -13.39 19.76 -11.28
C GLY A 15 -14.43 18.95 -10.49
N SER A 16 -15.43 18.43 -11.20
CA SER A 16 -16.59 17.69 -10.70
C SER A 16 -16.30 16.45 -9.84
N ASP A 17 -15.03 16.08 -9.67
CA ASP A 17 -14.57 14.87 -8.98
C ASP A 17 -13.98 15.20 -7.60
N LYS A 18 -14.59 16.14 -6.86
CA LYS A 18 -14.19 16.42 -5.48
C LYS A 18 -14.48 15.21 -4.62
N LEU A 19 -13.43 14.55 -4.13
CA LEU A 19 -13.54 13.54 -3.10
C LEU A 19 -14.07 14.22 -1.83
N SER A 20 -15.37 14.02 -1.53
CA SER A 20 -15.99 14.56 -0.33
C SER A 20 -15.17 14.17 0.91
N TYR A 21 -15.10 15.06 1.90
CA TYR A 21 -14.38 14.81 3.15
C TYR A 21 -14.81 13.49 3.79
N SER A 22 -16.10 13.15 3.75
CA SER A 22 -16.61 11.88 4.26
C SER A 22 -16.07 10.69 3.47
N THR A 23 -16.02 10.76 2.14
CA THR A 23 -15.47 9.72 1.28
C THR A 23 -13.96 9.55 1.51
N ALA A 24 -13.22 10.65 1.64
CA ALA A 24 -11.79 10.63 1.96
C ALA A 24 -11.51 9.99 3.32
N LEU A 25 -12.29 10.33 4.34
CA LEU A 25 -12.22 9.72 5.67
C LEU A 25 -12.54 8.23 5.62
N TRP A 26 -13.53 7.81 4.82
CA TRP A 26 -13.84 6.40 4.63
C TRP A 26 -12.69 5.62 3.97
N HIS A 27 -12.03 6.21 2.96
CA HIS A 27 -10.86 5.59 2.36
C HIS A 27 -9.69 5.48 3.35
N LEU A 28 -9.45 6.53 4.13
CA LEU A 28 -8.42 6.53 5.17
C LEU A 28 -8.72 5.49 6.26
N MET A 29 -9.97 5.40 6.70
CA MET A 29 -10.38 4.47 7.74
C MET A 29 -10.25 3.01 7.28
N LYS A 30 -10.63 2.71 6.03
CA LYS A 30 -10.40 1.39 5.41
C LYS A 30 -8.92 1.04 5.36
N PHE A 31 -8.06 2.02 5.07
CA PHE A 31 -6.61 1.82 5.07
C PHE A 31 -6.06 1.53 6.48
N ILE A 32 -6.54 2.24 7.49
CA ILE A 32 -6.11 2.05 8.89
C ILE A 32 -6.62 0.71 9.45
N TRP A 33 -7.85 0.30 9.12
CA TRP A 33 -8.43 -0.98 9.51
C TRP A 33 -7.93 -2.14 8.64
N SER A 34 -6.65 -2.09 8.25
CA SER A 34 -6.03 -3.24 7.62
C SER A 34 -5.93 -4.41 8.61
N THR A 35 -5.64 -5.58 8.06
CA THR A 35 -5.53 -6.89 8.73
C THR A 35 -4.52 -6.91 9.88
N GLY A 36 -3.68 -5.90 10.00
CA GLY A 36 -2.83 -5.65 11.17
C GLY A 36 -3.60 -5.61 12.49
N MET A 37 -4.84 -5.11 12.52
CA MET A 37 -5.63 -5.07 13.76
C MET A 37 -6.01 -6.47 14.26
N LEU A 38 -6.13 -7.46 13.37
CA LEU A 38 -6.45 -8.85 13.71
C LEU A 38 -5.22 -9.65 14.16
N ILE A 39 -4.03 -9.31 13.65
CA ILE A 39 -2.76 -9.98 14.01
C ILE A 39 -2.30 -9.56 15.41
N VAL A 40 -2.58 -8.32 15.81
CA VAL A 40 -2.21 -7.78 17.13
C VAL A 40 -2.74 -8.65 18.29
N PRO A 41 -4.04 -8.97 18.43
CA PRO A 41 -4.52 -9.78 19.54
C PRO A 41 -3.91 -11.19 19.55
N TYR A 42 -3.63 -11.77 18.39
CA TYR A 42 -2.94 -13.06 18.28
C TYR A 42 -1.50 -12.97 18.82
N ALA A 43 -0.76 -11.91 18.49
CA ALA A 43 0.57 -11.67 19.03
C ALA A 43 0.57 -11.50 20.57
N PHE A 44 -0.49 -10.92 21.14
CA PHE A 44 -0.63 -10.76 22.59
C PHE A 44 -0.77 -12.09 23.32
N GLN A 45 -1.44 -13.08 22.71
CA GLN A 45 -1.59 -14.42 23.28
C GLN A 45 -0.25 -15.18 23.31
N ASN A 46 0.61 -14.99 22.30
CA ASN A 46 1.84 -15.75 22.15
C ASN A 46 3.07 -15.14 22.87
N ILE A 47 3.14 -13.81 22.99
CA ILE A 47 4.34 -13.10 23.52
C ILE A 47 4.08 -12.57 24.96
N GLY A 48 2.83 -12.61 25.40
CA GLY A 48 2.39 -12.05 26.68
C GLY A 48 2.07 -10.56 26.60
N TRP A 49 1.09 -10.12 27.38
CA TRP A 49 0.49 -8.78 27.27
C TRP A 49 1.48 -7.63 27.51
N LEU A 50 2.39 -7.76 28.49
CA LEU A 50 3.30 -6.67 28.87
C LEU A 50 4.35 -6.40 27.79
N MET A 51 4.95 -7.46 27.24
CA MET A 51 5.93 -7.36 26.15
C MET A 51 5.26 -6.90 24.85
N ALA A 52 4.07 -7.44 24.55
CA ALA A 52 3.31 -7.04 23.37
C ALA A 52 2.90 -5.56 23.39
N LEU A 53 2.49 -5.02 24.55
CA LEU A 53 2.21 -3.59 24.70
C LEU A 53 3.46 -2.72 24.47
N GLY A 54 4.61 -3.12 25.01
CA GLY A 54 5.87 -2.40 24.81
C GLY A 54 6.25 -2.29 23.32
N ILE A 55 6.20 -3.41 22.60
CA ILE A 55 6.50 -3.45 21.16
C ILE A 55 5.47 -2.62 20.38
N LEU A 56 4.18 -2.74 20.71
CA LEU A 56 3.12 -2.02 20.03
C LEU A 56 3.30 -0.49 20.13
N VAL A 57 3.60 0.03 21.33
CA VAL A 57 3.82 1.47 21.54
C VAL A 57 5.01 1.98 20.73
N ILE A 58 6.11 1.22 20.71
CA ILE A 58 7.31 1.59 19.93
C ILE A 58 6.99 1.61 18.43
N MET A 59 6.30 0.60 17.91
CA MET A 59 5.95 0.51 16.49
C MET A 59 4.99 1.61 16.05
N ILE A 60 3.99 1.94 16.88
CA ILE A 60 3.06 3.06 16.62
C ILE A 60 3.84 4.39 16.60
N GLY A 61 4.74 4.60 17.56
CA GLY A 61 5.57 5.80 17.64
C GLY A 61 6.45 5.97 16.40
N LEU A 62 7.18 4.92 16.01
CA LEU A 62 8.05 4.92 14.84
C LEU A 62 7.25 5.21 13.56
N THR A 63 6.10 4.55 13.40
CA THR A 63 5.25 4.70 12.21
C THR A 63 4.65 6.10 12.14
N THR A 64 4.21 6.66 13.27
CA THR A 64 3.63 8.01 13.34
C THR A 64 4.65 9.08 13.00
N VAL A 65 5.86 8.99 13.57
CA VAL A 65 6.96 9.92 13.25
C VAL A 65 7.36 9.80 11.79
N GLY A 66 7.47 8.56 11.27
CA GLY A 66 7.80 8.31 9.87
C GLY A 66 6.76 8.91 8.91
N LEU A 67 5.47 8.68 9.16
CA LEU A 67 4.39 9.26 8.36
C LEU A 67 4.36 10.79 8.45
N HIS A 68 4.55 11.36 9.65
CA HIS A 68 4.56 12.81 9.84
C HIS A 68 5.66 13.49 9.01
N VAL A 69 6.88 12.93 9.07
CA VAL A 69 8.02 13.44 8.27
C VAL A 69 7.76 13.27 6.76
N MET A 70 7.18 12.13 6.34
CA MET A 70 6.86 11.89 4.93
C MET A 70 5.85 12.93 4.39
N PHE A 71 4.74 13.14 5.11
CA PHE A 71 3.70 14.09 4.69
C PHE A 71 4.22 15.53 4.65
N ASN A 72 4.97 15.95 5.67
CA ASN A 72 5.56 17.30 5.70
C ASN A 72 6.52 17.52 4.52
N SER A 73 7.33 16.51 4.19
CA SER A 73 8.29 16.58 3.08
C SER A 73 7.57 16.66 1.73
N MET A 74 6.54 15.85 1.52
CA MET A 74 5.72 15.91 0.30
C MET A 74 5.01 17.25 0.16
N TYR A 75 4.47 17.78 1.25
CA TYR A 75 3.81 19.09 1.26
C TYR A 75 4.78 20.23 0.91
N ALA A 76 5.97 20.25 1.53
CA ALA A 76 7.01 21.23 1.20
C ALA A 76 7.43 21.15 -0.27
N LEU A 77 7.52 19.94 -0.83
CA LEU A 77 7.88 19.71 -2.23
C LEU A 77 6.78 20.18 -3.20
N CYS A 78 5.50 19.94 -2.88
CA CYS A 78 4.37 20.47 -3.65
C CYS A 78 4.39 22.01 -3.69
N CYS A 79 4.67 22.66 -2.56
CA CYS A 79 4.76 24.12 -2.49
C CYS A 79 5.93 24.68 -3.32
N ARG A 80 7.10 24.00 -3.28
CA ARG A 80 8.30 24.42 -4.03
C ARG A 80 8.13 24.28 -5.54
N HIS A 81 7.53 23.18 -6.00
CA HIS A 81 7.32 22.92 -7.42
C HIS A 81 6.05 23.57 -7.99
N ARG A 82 5.24 24.23 -7.15
CA ARG A 82 3.96 24.86 -7.51
C ARG A 82 3.02 23.90 -8.25
N VAL A 83 2.92 22.67 -7.75
CA VAL A 83 2.03 21.63 -8.29
C VAL A 83 0.93 21.28 -7.28
N PRO A 84 -0.33 21.14 -7.72
CA PRO A 84 -1.46 20.89 -6.81
C PRO A 84 -1.50 19.48 -6.23
N TYR A 85 -0.89 18.51 -6.91
CA TYR A 85 -0.73 17.14 -6.41
C TYR A 85 0.54 16.53 -6.97
N LEU A 86 1.19 15.70 -6.17
CA LEU A 86 2.40 14.98 -6.56
C LEU A 86 2.30 13.53 -6.11
N ASN A 87 2.37 12.60 -7.06
CA ASN A 87 2.40 11.18 -6.77
C ASN A 87 3.69 10.82 -6.01
N ILE A 88 3.63 9.83 -5.12
CA ILE A 88 4.78 9.41 -4.28
C ILE A 88 6.02 9.12 -5.15
N HIS A 89 5.84 8.48 -6.31
CA HIS A 89 6.94 8.21 -7.26
C HIS A 89 7.58 9.47 -7.82
N ALA A 90 6.77 10.49 -8.14
CA ALA A 90 7.24 11.76 -8.66
C ALA A 90 7.86 12.62 -7.55
N ALA A 91 7.28 12.59 -6.34
CA ALA A 91 7.81 13.23 -5.15
C ALA A 91 9.18 12.68 -4.79
N LEU A 92 9.35 11.36 -4.81
CA LEU A 92 10.65 10.73 -4.57
C LEU A 92 11.67 11.16 -5.62
N GLN A 93 11.32 11.12 -6.90
CA GLN A 93 12.23 11.51 -7.98
C GLN A 93 12.67 12.98 -7.86
N GLN A 94 11.74 13.88 -7.55
CA GLN A 94 12.04 15.31 -7.35
C GLN A 94 12.90 15.54 -6.11
N SER A 95 12.58 14.87 -4.98
CA SER A 95 13.39 14.98 -3.75
C SER A 95 14.85 14.53 -3.96
N ILE A 96 15.08 13.48 -4.74
CA ILE A 96 16.43 12.98 -5.07
C ILE A 96 17.16 13.94 -6.03
N ASN A 97 16.42 14.57 -6.96
CA ASN A 97 16.98 15.56 -7.89
C ASN A 97 17.44 16.84 -7.20
N GLU A 98 16.75 17.27 -6.13
CA GLU A 98 17.13 18.42 -5.31
C GLU A 98 18.24 18.10 -4.28
N GLY A 99 18.56 16.81 -4.11
CA GLY A 99 19.61 16.33 -3.22
C GLY A 99 21.04 16.54 -3.74
N PRO A 100 22.06 16.06 -2.99
CA PRO A 100 23.48 16.21 -3.34
C PRO A 100 23.81 15.56 -4.70
N LEU A 101 24.80 16.11 -5.41
CA LEU A 101 25.11 15.75 -6.82
C LEU A 101 25.28 14.24 -7.06
N ARG A 102 25.76 13.47 -6.07
CA ARG A 102 25.94 12.01 -6.18
C ARG A 102 24.62 11.24 -6.24
N LEU A 103 23.57 11.73 -5.56
CA LEU A 103 22.25 11.10 -5.53
C LEU A 103 21.40 11.46 -6.76
N ARG A 104 21.69 12.59 -7.41
CA ARG A 104 20.96 13.02 -8.61
C ARG A 104 21.04 12.01 -9.76
N SER A 105 22.14 11.28 -9.90
CA SER A 105 22.28 10.19 -10.89
C SER A 105 21.30 9.04 -10.63
N PHE A 106 20.91 8.80 -9.37
CA PHE A 106 19.94 7.77 -9.00
C PHE A 106 18.49 8.19 -9.26
N SER A 107 18.21 9.43 -9.61
CA SER A 107 16.82 9.88 -9.85
C SER A 107 16.16 9.19 -11.04
N LYS A 108 16.95 8.66 -12.00
CA LYS A 108 16.42 7.85 -13.11
C LYS A 108 15.91 6.49 -12.63
N TYR A 109 16.53 5.91 -11.60
CA TYR A 109 16.19 4.60 -11.05
C TYR A 109 15.20 4.68 -9.87
N SER A 110 14.97 5.87 -9.31
CA SER A 110 14.17 6.03 -8.09
C SER A 110 12.74 5.51 -8.21
N ARG A 111 12.12 5.63 -9.40
CA ARG A 111 10.78 5.08 -9.64
C ARG A 111 10.79 3.55 -9.54
N ALA A 112 11.71 2.90 -10.25
CA ALA A 112 11.84 1.44 -10.25
C ALA A 112 12.18 0.89 -8.85
N ILE A 113 13.03 1.58 -8.09
CA ILE A 113 13.36 1.20 -6.71
C ILE A 113 12.13 1.28 -5.81
N LEU A 114 11.37 2.38 -5.89
CA LEU A 114 10.15 2.52 -5.10
C LEU A 114 9.09 1.49 -5.48
N ASP A 115 8.91 1.23 -6.78
CA ASP A 115 8.00 0.20 -7.28
C ASP A 115 8.39 -1.17 -6.71
N PHE A 116 9.69 -1.50 -6.72
CA PHE A 116 10.20 -2.75 -6.16
C PHE A 116 9.95 -2.86 -4.64
N ILE A 117 10.23 -1.80 -3.88
CA ILE A 117 9.96 -1.77 -2.43
C ILE A 117 8.47 -1.93 -2.14
N LEU A 118 7.60 -1.24 -2.90
CA LEU A 118 6.16 -1.35 -2.77
C LEU A 118 5.67 -2.77 -3.08
N VAL A 119 6.18 -3.41 -4.13
CA VAL A 119 5.85 -4.80 -4.46
C VAL A 119 6.23 -5.74 -3.32
N ILE A 120 7.43 -5.62 -2.77
CA ILE A 120 7.86 -6.44 -1.62
C ILE A 120 6.95 -6.20 -0.41
N TYR A 121 6.60 -4.94 -0.12
CA TYR A 121 5.71 -4.59 0.97
C TYR A 121 4.33 -5.23 0.82
N TYR A 122 3.69 -5.08 -0.36
CA TYR A 122 2.38 -5.68 -0.62
C TYR A 122 2.43 -7.21 -0.64
N PHE A 123 3.52 -7.81 -1.10
CA PHE A 123 3.74 -9.25 -1.03
C PHE A 123 3.87 -9.75 0.42
N GLY A 124 4.56 -9.01 1.29
CA GLY A 124 4.64 -9.32 2.71
C GLY A 124 3.28 -9.26 3.41
N LEU A 125 2.48 -8.24 3.10
CA LEU A 125 1.11 -8.11 3.63
C LEU A 125 0.20 -9.26 3.18
N SER A 126 0.30 -9.70 1.93
CA SER A 126 -0.54 -10.80 1.43
C SER A 126 -0.15 -12.15 2.03
N ALA A 127 1.16 -12.41 2.20
CA ALA A 127 1.65 -13.64 2.83
C ALA A 127 1.24 -13.74 4.31
N THR A 128 1.41 -12.66 5.07
CA THR A 128 1.03 -12.62 6.49
C THR A 128 -0.47 -12.71 6.71
N TYR A 129 -1.28 -12.10 5.82
CA TYR A 129 -2.74 -12.21 5.88
C TYR A 129 -3.23 -13.66 5.86
N VAL A 130 -2.62 -14.49 5.03
CA VAL A 130 -3.05 -15.88 4.88
C VAL A 130 -2.52 -16.80 5.96
N MET A 131 -1.29 -16.56 6.45
CA MET A 131 -0.83 -17.23 7.66
C MET A 131 -1.82 -16.98 8.81
N PHE A 132 -2.27 -15.74 8.97
CA PHE A 132 -3.26 -15.39 9.99
C PHE A 132 -4.61 -16.09 9.78
N ILE A 133 -5.17 -16.09 8.57
CA ILE A 133 -6.45 -16.78 8.32
C ILE A 133 -6.31 -18.29 8.55
N ALA A 134 -5.19 -18.90 8.12
CA ALA A 134 -4.95 -20.32 8.32
C ALA A 134 -4.96 -20.69 9.81
N GLU A 135 -4.34 -19.86 10.66
CA GLU A 135 -4.36 -20.04 12.12
C GLU A 135 -5.76 -19.88 12.71
N VAL A 136 -6.52 -18.87 12.29
CA VAL A 136 -7.90 -18.66 12.75
C VAL A 136 -8.79 -19.84 12.38
N ILE A 137 -8.68 -20.35 11.15
CA ILE A 137 -9.47 -21.52 10.73
C ILE A 137 -9.02 -22.77 11.48
N LYS A 138 -7.72 -22.98 11.70
CA LYS A 138 -7.22 -24.10 12.50
C LYS A 138 -7.84 -24.08 13.91
N GLN A 139 -7.79 -22.95 14.61
CA GLN A 139 -8.40 -22.79 15.94
C GLN A 139 -9.90 -23.13 15.92
N PHE A 140 -10.61 -22.81 14.84
CA PHE A 140 -12.02 -23.12 14.69
C PHE A 140 -12.28 -24.62 14.39
N VAL A 141 -11.45 -25.25 13.56
CA VAL A 141 -11.60 -26.65 13.16
C VAL A 141 -11.21 -27.60 14.29
N ASP A 142 -10.10 -27.34 15.00
CA ASP A 142 -9.67 -28.14 16.15
C ASP A 142 -10.70 -28.12 17.30
N TYR A 143 -11.58 -27.10 17.34
CA TYR A 143 -12.69 -27.04 18.30
C TYR A 143 -13.85 -27.97 17.95
N TYR A 144 -14.08 -28.28 16.67
CA TYR A 144 -15.23 -29.07 16.19
C TYR A 144 -14.87 -30.48 15.67
N TYR A 145 -13.65 -30.71 15.20
CA TYR A 145 -13.18 -31.95 14.56
C TYR A 145 -11.82 -32.42 15.11
N TYR A 146 -11.39 -33.61 14.70
CA TYR A 146 -10.14 -34.29 15.11
C TYR A 146 -8.88 -33.51 14.71
N GLU A 147 -7.80 -33.60 15.50
CA GLU A 147 -6.53 -32.88 15.30
C GLU A 147 -5.93 -33.16 13.91
N ILE A 148 -5.98 -32.16 13.03
CA ILE A 148 -5.28 -32.19 11.74
C ILE A 148 -3.96 -31.42 11.89
N ASP A 149 -2.90 -31.95 11.26
CA ASP A 149 -1.56 -31.36 11.34
C ASP A 149 -1.49 -29.96 10.69
N LEU A 150 -0.87 -29.00 11.40
CA LEU A 150 -0.89 -27.55 11.11
C LEU A 150 -0.32 -27.23 9.72
N TRP A 151 0.69 -28.01 9.32
CA TRP A 151 1.41 -27.84 8.06
C TRP A 151 0.51 -28.04 6.84
N ILE A 152 -0.44 -28.99 6.90
CA ILE A 152 -1.38 -29.24 5.79
C ILE A 152 -2.29 -28.02 5.58
N TYR A 153 -2.72 -27.36 6.65
CA TYR A 153 -3.53 -26.15 6.57
C TYR A 153 -2.73 -24.97 5.98
N ILE A 154 -1.48 -24.81 6.41
CA ILE A 154 -0.57 -23.79 5.86
C ILE A 154 -0.33 -24.05 4.36
N TYR A 155 -0.04 -25.29 3.94
CA TYR A 155 0.19 -25.62 2.53
C TYR A 155 -1.08 -25.46 1.67
N LEU A 156 -2.24 -25.86 2.19
CA LEU A 156 -3.53 -25.68 1.52
C LEU A 156 -3.85 -24.19 1.32
N MET A 157 -3.66 -23.39 2.37
CA MET A 157 -3.96 -21.96 2.33
C MET A 157 -2.93 -21.15 1.53
N ALA A 158 -1.64 -21.51 1.60
CA ALA A 158 -0.60 -21.00 0.72
C ALA A 158 -0.87 -21.37 -0.76
N GLY A 159 -1.42 -22.56 -1.00
CA GLY A 159 -1.92 -22.99 -2.31
C GLY A 159 -3.08 -22.12 -2.81
N LEU A 160 -4.06 -21.83 -1.94
CA LEU A 160 -5.17 -20.92 -2.26
C LEU A 160 -4.66 -19.51 -2.60
N LEU A 161 -3.62 -19.02 -1.91
CA LEU A 161 -2.96 -17.76 -2.23
C LEU A 161 -2.31 -17.75 -3.60
N LEU A 162 -1.56 -18.80 -3.93
CA LEU A 162 -0.95 -18.95 -5.25
C LEU A 162 -2.04 -18.92 -6.32
N ILE A 163 -3.17 -19.59 -6.08
CA ILE A 163 -4.33 -19.59 -6.99
C ILE A 163 -4.97 -18.20 -7.10
N VAL A 164 -5.18 -17.47 -5.99
CA VAL A 164 -5.76 -16.12 -6.02
C VAL A 164 -4.81 -15.12 -6.70
N GLN A 165 -3.51 -15.21 -6.44
CA GLN A 165 -2.50 -14.40 -7.12
C GLN A 165 -2.40 -14.74 -8.62
N LEU A 166 -2.52 -16.03 -8.99
CA LEU A 166 -2.61 -16.48 -10.38
C LEU A 166 -3.88 -15.96 -11.07
N LEU A 167 -5.04 -15.97 -10.39
CA LEU A 167 -6.31 -15.45 -10.92
C LEU A 167 -6.28 -13.93 -11.09
N GLN A 168 -5.67 -13.19 -10.16
CA GLN A 168 -5.49 -11.74 -10.29
C GLN A 168 -4.47 -11.39 -11.37
N ALA A 169 -3.37 -12.15 -11.48
CA ALA A 169 -2.40 -11.99 -12.56
C ALA A 169 -3.06 -12.24 -13.93
N PHE A 170 -3.91 -13.27 -14.04
CA PHE A 170 -4.69 -13.54 -15.25
C PHE A 170 -5.68 -12.42 -15.56
N LYS A 171 -6.46 -11.94 -14.57
CA LYS A 171 -7.39 -10.82 -14.77
C LYS A 171 -6.68 -9.53 -15.16
N SER A 172 -5.54 -9.24 -14.53
CA SER A 172 -4.70 -8.09 -14.87
C SER A 172 -4.18 -8.22 -16.31
N MET A 173 -3.56 -9.35 -16.66
CA MET A 173 -3.03 -9.58 -18.00
C MET A 173 -4.12 -9.52 -19.09
N VAL A 174 -5.31 -10.06 -18.82
CA VAL A 174 -6.49 -9.98 -19.72
C VAL A 174 -6.95 -8.53 -19.89
N LEU A 175 -6.99 -7.72 -18.82
CA LEU A 175 -7.32 -6.29 -18.91
C LEU A 175 -6.32 -5.53 -19.81
N TRP A 176 -5.02 -5.79 -19.65
CA TRP A 176 -3.97 -5.18 -20.47
C TRP A 176 -4.01 -5.64 -21.94
N ILE A 177 -4.44 -6.88 -22.23
CA ILE A 177 -4.62 -7.40 -23.59
C ILE A 177 -5.89 -6.84 -24.25
N MET A 178 -6.95 -6.58 -23.48
CA MET A 178 -8.24 -6.11 -24.02
C MET A 178 -8.21 -4.63 -24.46
N ILE A 179 -7.40 -3.78 -23.80
CA ILE A 179 -7.24 -2.35 -24.13
C ILE A 179 -6.80 -2.12 -25.60
N PRO A 180 -5.74 -2.77 -26.12
CA PRO A 180 -5.34 -2.60 -27.52
C PRO A 180 -6.32 -3.23 -28.54
N ILE A 181 -7.03 -4.30 -28.17
CA ILE A 181 -8.05 -4.95 -29.04
C ILE A 181 -9.31 -4.08 -29.16
N ALA A 182 -9.70 -3.39 -28.09
CA ALA A 182 -10.78 -2.41 -28.15
C ALA A 182 -10.39 -1.20 -29.01
N PHE A 183 -9.12 -0.77 -28.95
CA PHE A 183 -8.61 0.33 -29.75
C PHE A 183 -8.56 0.01 -31.26
N SER A 184 -8.21 -1.23 -31.63
CA SER A 184 -8.23 -1.66 -33.03
C SER A 184 -9.64 -1.77 -33.61
N HIS A 185 -10.63 -2.15 -32.80
CA HIS A 185 -12.04 -2.19 -33.22
C HIS A 185 -12.67 -0.81 -33.40
N LEU A 186 -12.29 0.19 -32.58
CA LEU A 186 -12.73 1.58 -32.76
C LEU A 186 -12.09 2.25 -33.99
N GLY A 187 -10.85 1.90 -34.33
CA GLY A 187 -10.17 2.38 -35.54
C GLY A 187 -10.78 1.88 -36.86
N SER A 188 -11.52 0.76 -36.84
CA SER A 188 -12.18 0.21 -38.03
C SER A 188 -13.59 0.76 -38.28
N TYR A 189 -14.18 1.47 -37.30
CA TYR A 189 -15.54 2.05 -37.41
C TYR A 189 -15.55 3.51 -37.88
N ASN A 190 -14.37 4.12 -38.04
CA ASN A 190 -14.20 5.51 -38.46
C ASN A 190 -13.58 5.63 -39.88
N LYS A 191 -13.91 4.68 -40.75
CA LYS A 191 -13.55 4.70 -42.17
C LYS A 191 -14.72 4.28 -43.04
#